data_AF-A0A392TSU3-F1
#
_entry.id   AF-A0A392TSU3-F1
#
_cell.length_a   1.000
_cell.length_b   1.000
_cell.length_c   1.000
_cell.angle_alpha   90.00
_cell.angle_beta   90.00
_cell.angle_gamma   90.00
#
_symmetry.space_group_name_H-M   'P 1'
#
loop_
_entity.id
_entity.type
_entity.pdbx_description
1 polymer ?
#
loop_
_entity_poly.entity_id
_entity_poly.type
_entity_poly.pdbx_seq_one_letter_code
_entity_poly.pdbx_strand_id
1 'polypeptide(L)' 'MEQEREHHDAKSVDDTPKTSQPLDQALWDTQVTPNFKIPHLPTFDGKTDPLEHLMAVGTQTSIIGATEHLK' A
#
# COMPACT_ATOMS: atom_id res chain seq x y z
N MET A 1 31.69 25.34 -29.24
CA MET A 1 31.52 26.07 -27.97
C MET A 1 30.09 26.58 -27.96
N GLU A 2 29.15 25.83 -27.39
CA GLU A 2 28.75 25.86 -25.95
C GLU A 2 27.90 27.13 -25.70
N GLN A 3 26.62 27.07 -25.31
CA GLN A 3 26.06 26.60 -24.02
C GLN A 3 24.55 26.37 -24.26
N GLU A 4 23.94 25.21 -24.00
CA GLU A 4 23.63 24.55 -22.72
C GLU A 4 22.76 25.41 -21.75
N ARG A 5 21.50 24.94 -21.56
CA ARG A 5 20.59 25.10 -20.39
C ARG A 5 20.10 26.53 -20.08
N GLU A 6 18.93 26.80 -19.54
CA GLU A 6 17.80 26.08 -18.94
C GLU A 6 16.72 27.18 -18.81
N HIS A 7 15.42 26.85 -18.88
CA HIS A 7 14.49 27.24 -17.80
C HIS A 7 13.06 26.80 -18.10
N HIS A 8 12.62 25.85 -17.27
CA HIS A 8 11.26 25.67 -16.78
C HIS A 8 10.20 25.18 -17.78
N ASP A 9 10.19 23.85 -17.96
CA ASP A 9 8.93 23.11 -18.04
C ASP A 9 8.14 23.42 -16.76
N ALA A 10 7.27 24.42 -16.83
CA ALA A 10 6.24 24.64 -15.83
C ALA A 10 5.22 23.50 -16.00
N LYS A 11 5.61 22.30 -15.59
CA LYS A 11 4.67 21.25 -15.24
C LYS A 11 3.96 21.72 -13.99
N SER A 12 2.94 22.55 -14.21
CA SER A 12 1.88 22.84 -13.26
C SER A 12 1.59 21.53 -12.55
N VAL A 13 2.00 21.45 -11.28
CA VAL A 13 1.58 20.41 -10.38
C VAL A 13 0.08 20.65 -10.26
N ASP A 14 -0.67 19.97 -11.13
CA ASP A 14 -2.10 19.87 -11.06
C ASP A 14 -2.41 19.13 -9.76
N ASP A 15 -2.41 19.90 -8.67
CA ASP A 15 -2.87 19.54 -7.33
C ASP A 15 -4.41 19.51 -7.31
N THR A 16 -5.03 19.12 -8.43
CA THR A 16 -6.39 18.65 -8.38
C THR A 16 -6.35 17.25 -7.77
N PRO A 17 -7.15 16.99 -6.73
CA PRO A 17 -7.26 15.64 -6.18
C PRO A 17 -7.74 14.75 -7.32
N LYS A 18 -6.85 13.89 -7.83
CA LYS A 18 -7.22 12.86 -8.80
C LYS A 18 -8.40 12.13 -8.21
N THR A 19 -9.56 12.24 -8.86
CA THR A 19 -10.75 11.52 -8.46
C THR A 19 -10.36 10.05 -8.41
N SER A 20 -10.37 9.47 -7.21
CA SER A 20 -9.98 8.07 -7.03
C SER A 20 -10.92 7.23 -7.88
N GLN A 21 -10.37 6.47 -8.82
CA GLN A 21 -11.18 5.55 -9.60
C GLN A 21 -11.83 4.55 -8.64
N PRO A 22 -13.13 4.25 -8.80
CA PRO A 22 -13.77 3.24 -7.97
C PRO A 22 -13.08 1.90 -8.19
N LEU A 23 -12.95 1.10 -7.13
CA LEU A 23 -12.46 -0.26 -7.26
C LEU A 23 -13.47 -1.07 -8.09
N ASP A 24 -12.97 -1.79 -9.09
CA ASP A 24 -13.80 -2.58 -10.01
C ASP A 24 -14.60 -3.65 -9.24
N GLN A 25 -15.90 -3.75 -9.53
CA GLN A 25 -16.77 -4.76 -8.95
C GLN A 25 -16.28 -6.19 -9.26
N ALA A 26 -15.72 -6.40 -10.45
CA ALA A 26 -15.14 -7.69 -10.83
C ALA A 26 -13.97 -8.09 -9.91
N LEU A 27 -13.21 -7.11 -9.39
CA LEU A 27 -12.12 -7.38 -8.43
C LEU A 27 -12.67 -7.77 -7.05
N TRP A 28 -13.79 -7.18 -6.62
CA TRP A 28 -14.48 -7.58 -5.38
C TRP A 28 -15.06 -8.98 -5.46
N ASP A 29 -15.63 -9.33 -6.62
CA ASP A 29 -16.27 -10.64 -6.85
C ASP A 29 -15.27 -11.74 -7.24
N THR A 30 -13.99 -11.39 -7.44
CA THR A 30 -12.95 -12.36 -7.76
C THR A 30 -12.78 -13.34 -6.61
N GLN A 31 -12.92 -14.64 -6.90
CA GLN A 31 -12.75 -15.68 -5.92
C GLN A 31 -11.28 -15.82 -5.49
N VAL A 32 -11.04 -15.83 -4.19
CA VAL A 32 -9.71 -16.16 -3.63
C VAL A 32 -9.35 -17.61 -3.95
N THR A 33 -8.06 -17.89 -4.16
CA THR A 33 -7.62 -19.27 -4.41
C THR A 33 -7.97 -20.18 -3.23
N PRO A 34 -8.33 -21.46 -3.45
CA PRO A 34 -8.77 -22.35 -2.37
C PRO A 34 -7.74 -22.56 -1.24
N ASN A 35 -6.45 -22.37 -1.55
CA ASN A 35 -5.34 -22.51 -0.61
C ASN A 35 -4.92 -21.17 0.02
N PHE A 36 -5.64 -20.08 -0.27
CA PHE A 36 -5.37 -18.78 0.33
C PHE A 36 -5.60 -18.84 1.83
N LYS A 37 -4.52 -18.67 2.60
CA LYS A 37 -4.61 -18.54 4.05
C LYS A 37 -4.73 -17.07 4.39
N ILE A 38 -5.81 -16.69 5.05
CA ILE A 38 -5.97 -15.34 5.59
C ILE A 38 -4.82 -15.11 6.58
N PRO A 39 -4.00 -14.07 6.37
CA PRO A 39 -2.93 -13.78 7.29
C PRO A 39 -3.52 -13.39 8.64
N HIS A 40 -2.97 -13.94 9.71
CA HIS A 40 -3.34 -13.54 11.06
C HIS A 40 -2.78 -12.15 11.30
N LEU A 41 -3.66 -11.19 11.66
CA LEU A 41 -3.27 -9.85 12.09
C LEU A 41 -3.64 -9.67 13.57
N PRO A 42 -2.88 -8.87 14.34
CA PRO A 42 -3.23 -8.60 15.72
C PRO A 42 -4.54 -7.83 15.77
N THR A 43 -5.42 -8.16 16.70
CA THR A 43 -6.67 -7.41 16.93
C THR A 43 -6.46 -6.39 18.04
N PHE A 44 -7.02 -5.20 17.91
CA PHE A 44 -6.95 -4.18 18.96
C PHE A 44 -7.98 -4.48 20.05
N ASP A 45 -7.50 -4.73 21.27
CA ASP A 45 -8.35 -5.13 22.40
C ASP A 45 -8.74 -3.97 23.33
N GLY A 46 -8.31 -2.75 22.98
CA GLY A 46 -8.51 -1.52 23.75
C GLY A 46 -7.69 -1.40 25.04
N LYS A 47 -6.85 -2.40 25.36
CA LYS A 47 -6.00 -2.41 26.57
C LYS A 47 -4.52 -2.32 26.24
N THR A 48 -4.14 -2.89 25.09
CA THR A 48 -2.78 -2.81 24.55
C THR A 48 -2.44 -1.35 24.22
N ASP A 49 -1.20 -0.95 24.47
CA ASP A 49 -0.72 0.37 24.07
C ASP A 49 -0.91 0.56 22.55
N PRO A 50 -1.50 1.68 22.08
CA PRO A 50 -1.77 1.88 20.66
C PRO A 50 -0.50 1.84 19.79
N LEU A 51 0.64 2.33 20.29
CA LEU A 51 1.89 2.31 19.52
C LEU A 51 2.43 0.88 19.42
N GLU A 52 2.37 0.12 20.51
CA GLU A 52 2.71 -1.32 20.49
C GLU A 52 1.83 -2.10 19.50
N HIS A 53 0.52 -1.85 19.50
CA HIS A 53 -0.39 -2.48 18.56
C HIS A 53 -0.04 -2.13 17.10
N LEU A 54 0.25 -0.85 16.81
CA LEU A 54 0.69 -0.41 15.48
C LEU A 54 1.99 -1.10 15.04
N MET A 55 2.96 -1.25 15.94
CA MET A 55 4.19 -1.98 15.63
C MET A 55 3.93 -3.46 15.32
N ALA A 56 3.04 -4.11 16.09
CA ALA A 56 2.67 -5.50 15.86
C ALA A 56 1.96 -5.69 14.51
N VAL A 57 0.99 -4.82 14.20
CA VAL A 57 0.27 -4.82 12.90
C VAL A 57 1.24 -4.56 11.76
N GLY A 58 2.10 -3.54 11.89
CA GLY A 58 3.09 -3.18 10.87
C GLY A 58 4.04 -4.33 10.57
N THR A 59 4.58 -4.96 11.61
CA THR A 59 5.48 -6.12 11.48
C THR A 59 4.81 -7.29 10.78
N GLN A 60 3.59 -7.66 11.19
CA GLN A 60 2.87 -8.77 10.55
C GLN A 60 2.56 -8.44 9.09
N THR A 61 2.16 -7.19 8.79
CA THR A 61 1.85 -6.76 7.42
C THR A 61 3.07 -6.77 6.50
N SER A 62 4.25 -6.33 6.97
CA SER A 62 5.48 -6.35 6.18
C SER A 62 5.94 -7.76 5.79
N ILE A 63 5.50 -8.79 6.51
CA ILE A 63 5.83 -10.19 6.21
C ILE A 63 4.84 -10.79 5.19
N ILE A 64 3.60 -10.29 5.13
CA ILE A 64 2.57 -10.77 4.20
C ILE A 64 3.03 -10.48 2.76
N GLY A 65 3.19 -11.54 1.95
CA GLY A 65 3.67 -11.44 0.57
C GLY A 65 5.19 -11.42 0.41
N ALA A 66 5.96 -11.13 1.47
CA ALA A 66 7.43 -11.13 1.41
C ALA A 66 8.02 -12.55 1.25
N THR A 67 7.28 -13.60 1.63
CA THR A 67 7.75 -15.00 1.56
C THR A 67 7.97 -15.52 0.15
N GLU A 68 7.37 -14.90 -0.88
CA GLU A 68 7.59 -15.30 -2.30
C GLU A 68 8.95 -14.81 -2.83
N HIS A 69 9.49 -13.72 -2.30
CA HIS A 69 10.73 -13.09 -2.77
C HIS A 69 12.00 -13.61 -2.10
N LEU A 70 11.90 -14.56 -1.16
CA LEU A 70 13.02 -15.14 -0.43
C LEU A 70 13.48 -16.50 -0.98
N LYS A 71 13.01 -16.88 -2.17
CA LYS A 71 13.39 -18.11 -2.88
C LYS A 71 14.39 -17.87 -3.99
#